data_AF-A0A518U906-F1
#
_entry.id   AF-A0A518U906-F1
#
_cell.length_a   1.000
_cell.length_b   1.000
_cell.length_c   1.000
_cell.angle_alpha   90.00
_cell.angle_beta   90.00
_cell.angle_gamma   90.00
#
_symmetry.space_group_name_H-M   'P 1'
#
loop_
_entity.id
_entity.type
_entity.pdbx_description
1 polymer ?
#
loop_
_entity_poly.entity_id
_entity_poly.type
_entity_poly.pdbx_seq_one_letter_code
_entity_poly.pdbx_strand_id
1 'polypeptide(L)'
;MNPPPSHSDPRRGFTLVELAVALTIVGLLLGGLLLPLSLQQDLRATRETATTMDTMIESLIGFALVHGRLPCPDTDLDGLENCAATVTDAANFPTSGLCTRTAGSCTGTACEGGFPFATLGLKAADSWGSRFRYRVSSDFLATSTVVYSGACGSGSVVSSSGIGLSANGDITVKTRGDDPATGSTRESKALINLATNLPAVIVSHGKNRHGGIGADGILAMPAPPPQNRDEAVNAVTGAIKIARTVPAATASGCDDDDEARPACEFDDIVAWLSPHVLFNRMLAAGRLP
;
A
#
# COMPACT_ATOMS: atom_id res chain seq x y z
N MET A 1 12.23 27.89 88.24
CA MET A 1 12.22 28.06 86.77
C MET A 1 11.55 26.82 86.19
N ASN A 2 10.32 26.97 85.68
CA ASN A 2 9.61 25.85 85.04
C ASN A 2 9.83 25.93 83.51
N PRO A 3 10.06 24.80 82.82
CA PRO A 3 10.24 24.79 81.37
C PRO A 3 8.92 25.09 80.64
N PRO A 4 8.95 25.68 79.43
CA PRO A 4 7.73 25.93 78.68
C PRO A 4 7.14 24.63 78.11
N PRO A 5 5.81 24.52 77.98
CA PRO A 5 5.15 23.34 77.46
C PRO A 5 5.42 23.14 75.96
N SER A 6 5.78 21.92 75.57
CA SER A 6 5.87 21.52 74.17
C SER A 6 4.47 21.28 73.61
N HIS A 7 4.05 22.07 72.61
CA HIS A 7 2.83 21.79 71.86
C HIS A 7 3.07 20.61 70.91
N SER A 8 2.43 19.47 71.19
CA SER A 8 2.28 18.37 70.24
C SER A 8 1.12 18.70 69.31
N ASP A 9 1.42 19.02 68.06
CA ASP A 9 0.40 19.22 67.02
C ASP A 9 -0.24 17.84 66.70
N PRO A 10 -1.56 17.65 66.88
CA PRO A 10 -2.20 16.37 66.62
C PRO A 10 -2.11 16.05 65.13
N ARG A 11 -1.30 15.04 64.78
CA ARG A 11 -1.24 14.50 63.42
C ARG A 11 -2.61 13.92 63.06
N ARG A 12 -3.38 14.68 62.29
CA ARG A 12 -4.63 14.20 61.68
C ARG A 12 -4.25 13.13 60.65
N GLY A 13 -4.56 11.87 60.96
CA GLY A 13 -4.42 10.76 60.01
C GLY A 13 -5.50 10.82 58.94
N PHE A 14 -5.20 10.31 57.75
CA PHE A 14 -6.17 10.21 56.65
C PHE A 14 -7.33 9.30 57.03
N THR A 15 -8.56 9.72 56.73
CA THR A 15 -9.74 8.87 56.95
C THR A 15 -9.83 7.80 55.87
N LEU A 16 -10.41 6.64 56.21
CA LEU A 16 -10.62 5.55 55.24
C LEU A 16 -11.46 6.00 54.03
N VAL A 17 -12.39 6.92 54.23
CA VAL A 17 -13.24 7.48 53.17
C VAL A 17 -12.41 8.37 52.23
N GLU A 18 -11.51 9.18 52.77
CA GLU A 18 -10.66 10.08 51.99
C GLU A 18 -9.66 9.29 51.12
N LEU A 19 -9.11 8.20 51.66
CA LEU A 19 -8.30 7.26 50.88
C LEU A 19 -9.12 6.53 49.82
N ALA A 20 -10.36 6.12 50.12
CA ALA A 20 -11.25 5.46 49.16
C ALA A 20 -11.63 6.38 47.99
N VAL A 21 -11.92 7.66 48.27
CA VAL A 21 -12.22 8.69 47.26
C VAL A 21 -10.97 9.01 46.43
N ALA A 22 -9.79 9.15 47.07
CA ALA A 22 -8.54 9.39 46.36
C ALA A 22 -8.20 8.23 45.40
N LEU A 23 -8.36 6.99 45.84
CA LEU A 23 -8.11 5.80 45.01
C LEU A 23 -9.11 5.67 43.85
N THR A 24 -10.38 6.05 44.05
CA THR A 24 -11.37 6.06 42.96
C THR A 24 -11.05 7.14 41.93
N ILE A 25 -10.65 8.34 42.35
CA ILE A 25 -10.22 9.41 41.43
C ILE A 25 -8.98 8.98 40.64
N VAL A 26 -7.96 8.42 41.30
CA VAL A 26 -6.75 7.92 40.64
C VAL A 26 -7.08 6.78 39.67
N GLY A 27 -7.96 5.84 40.06
CA GLY A 27 -8.43 4.77 39.19
C GLY A 27 -9.15 5.28 37.94
N LEU A 28 -10.00 6.29 38.08
CA LEU A 28 -10.69 6.93 36.94
C LEU A 28 -9.72 7.70 36.03
N LEU A 29 -8.74 8.41 36.60
CA LEU A 29 -7.73 9.15 35.83
C LEU A 29 -6.81 8.21 35.03
N LEU A 30 -6.37 7.11 35.65
CA LEU A 30 -5.57 6.09 34.96
C LEU A 30 -6.38 5.34 33.89
N GLY A 31 -7.64 5.03 34.17
CA GLY A 31 -8.55 4.39 33.20
C GLY A 31 -8.88 5.28 32.00
N GLY A 32 -9.02 6.60 32.21
CA GLY A 32 -9.33 7.56 31.15
C GLY A 32 -8.18 7.82 30.17
N LEU A 33 -6.92 7.61 30.58
CA LEU A 33 -5.74 7.96 29.78
C LEU A 33 -5.33 6.88 28.77
N LEU A 34 -5.77 5.63 28.91
CA LEU A 34 -5.31 4.51 28.08
C LEU A 34 -5.95 4.46 26.68
N LEU A 35 -7.21 4.91 26.55
CA LEU A 35 -7.93 4.92 25.26
C LEU A 35 -7.33 5.83 24.17
N PRO A 36 -6.85 7.07 24.43
CA PRO A 36 -6.31 7.93 23.38
C PRO A 36 -4.99 7.43 22.78
N LEU A 37 -4.24 6.57 23.49
CA LEU A 37 -2.91 6.14 23.04
C LEU A 37 -2.98 5.19 21.83
N SER A 38 -3.92 4.24 21.81
CA SER A 38 -4.05 3.28 20.71
C SER A 38 -4.42 3.97 19.39
N LEU A 39 -5.37 4.90 19.45
CA LEU A 39 -5.74 5.72 18.28
C LEU A 39 -4.59 6.58 17.79
N GLN A 40 -3.78 7.11 18.71
CA GLN A 40 -2.59 7.88 18.34
C GLN A 40 -1.53 7.01 17.66
N GLN A 41 -1.36 5.75 18.09
CA GLN A 41 -0.44 4.81 17.45
C GLN A 41 -0.92 4.44 16.04
N ASP A 42 -2.21 4.13 15.87
CA ASP A 42 -2.77 3.80 14.55
C ASP A 42 -2.64 4.97 13.57
N LEU A 43 -2.98 6.19 14.00
CA LEU A 43 -2.80 7.39 13.17
C LEU A 43 -1.33 7.64 12.80
N ARG A 44 -0.39 7.33 13.70
CA ARG A 44 1.05 7.43 13.40
C ARG A 44 1.47 6.37 12.40
N ALA A 45 1.04 5.12 12.60
CA ALA A 45 1.37 4.00 11.71
C ALA A 45 0.87 4.23 10.28
N THR A 46 -0.38 4.67 10.10
CA THR A 46 -0.92 5.01 8.78
C THR A 46 -0.15 6.15 8.11
N ARG A 47 0.21 7.21 8.85
CA ARG A 47 0.99 8.34 8.32
C ARG A 47 2.41 7.94 7.94
N GLU A 48 3.08 7.14 8.77
CA GLU A 48 4.43 6.64 8.49
C GLU A 48 4.41 5.73 7.24
N THR A 49 3.41 4.85 7.12
CA THR A 49 3.24 4.00 5.93
C THR A 49 3.00 4.84 4.68
N ALA A 50 2.11 5.83 4.73
CA ALA A 50 1.86 6.73 3.60
C ALA A 50 3.14 7.48 3.17
N THR A 51 3.88 8.03 4.14
CA THR A 51 5.16 8.73 3.87
C THR A 51 6.21 7.79 3.27
N THR A 52 6.23 6.53 3.72
CA THR A 52 7.10 5.49 3.16
C THR A 52 6.72 5.19 1.71
N MET A 53 5.43 5.06 1.40
CA MET A 53 4.95 4.83 0.05
C MET A 53 5.23 6.01 -0.88
N ASP A 54 5.14 7.27 -0.40
CA ASP A 54 5.55 8.44 -1.18
C ASP A 54 7.04 8.38 -1.53
N THR A 55 7.88 7.98 -0.57
CA THR A 55 9.33 7.77 -0.80
C THR A 55 9.58 6.64 -1.81
N MET A 56 8.76 5.58 -1.77
CA MET A 56 8.81 4.50 -2.75
C MET A 56 8.46 4.98 -4.16
N ILE A 57 7.40 5.79 -4.33
CA ILE A 57 7.04 6.38 -5.62
C ILE A 57 8.20 7.24 -6.17
N GLU A 58 8.83 8.08 -5.34
CA GLU A 58 9.99 8.86 -5.76
C GLU A 58 11.19 7.98 -6.15
N SER A 59 11.42 6.87 -5.44
CA SER A 59 12.47 5.91 -5.82
C SER A 59 12.21 5.21 -7.16
N LEU A 60 10.94 4.92 -7.48
CA LEU A 60 10.56 4.37 -8.79
C LEU A 60 10.86 5.36 -9.91
N ILE A 61 10.57 6.65 -9.69
CA ILE A 61 10.94 7.72 -10.63
C ILE A 61 12.46 7.78 -10.78
N GLY A 62 13.21 7.83 -9.67
CA GLY A 62 14.68 7.87 -9.68
C GLY A 62 15.28 6.67 -10.43
N PHE A 63 14.74 5.48 -10.21
CA PHE A 63 15.15 4.27 -10.92
C PHE A 63 14.90 4.39 -12.43
N ALA A 64 13.75 4.90 -12.84
CA ALA A 64 13.42 5.16 -14.25
C ALA A 64 14.33 6.23 -14.90
N LEU A 65 14.76 7.25 -14.16
CA LEU A 65 15.69 8.26 -14.66
C LEU A 65 17.09 7.68 -14.94
N VAL A 66 17.52 6.68 -14.17
CA VAL A 66 18.84 6.04 -14.35
C VAL A 66 18.78 4.95 -15.41
N HIS A 67 17.77 4.08 -15.34
CA HIS A 67 17.68 2.85 -16.12
C HIS A 67 16.77 2.95 -17.35
N GLY A 68 16.00 4.04 -17.48
CA GLY A 68 15.03 4.22 -18.56
C GLY A 68 13.80 3.32 -18.44
N ARG A 69 13.58 2.63 -17.31
CA ARG A 69 12.48 1.69 -17.07
C ARG A 69 12.13 1.66 -15.58
N LEU A 70 10.97 1.12 -15.24
CA LEU A 70 10.61 0.76 -13.86
C LEU A 70 11.26 -0.58 -13.45
N PRO A 71 11.46 -0.82 -12.15
CA PRO A 71 11.98 -2.08 -11.65
C PRO A 71 10.94 -3.20 -11.81
N CYS A 72 11.40 -4.43 -12.00
CA CYS A 72 10.51 -5.59 -12.00
C CYS A 72 10.09 -5.93 -10.56
N PRO A 73 8.93 -6.56 -10.37
CA PRO A 73 8.54 -7.02 -9.05
C PRO A 73 9.53 -8.05 -8.47
N ASP A 74 9.59 -8.07 -7.14
CA ASP A 74 10.20 -9.15 -6.35
C ASP A 74 9.21 -10.32 -6.29
N THR A 75 9.60 -11.49 -6.77
CA THR A 75 8.77 -12.69 -6.93
C THR A 75 9.26 -13.86 -6.09
N ASP A 76 10.49 -13.80 -5.57
CA ASP A 76 11.11 -14.80 -4.69
C ASP A 76 11.36 -14.31 -3.26
N LEU A 77 10.93 -13.08 -2.96
CA LEU A 77 10.88 -12.45 -1.64
C LEU A 77 12.26 -12.15 -1.04
N ASP A 78 13.29 -12.01 -1.88
CA ASP A 78 14.64 -11.62 -1.44
C ASP A 78 14.84 -10.08 -1.38
N GLY A 79 13.84 -9.31 -1.86
CA GLY A 79 13.85 -7.86 -1.93
C GLY A 79 14.50 -7.30 -3.20
N LEU A 80 15.01 -8.14 -4.08
CA LEU A 80 15.61 -7.76 -5.36
C LEU A 80 14.57 -7.87 -6.49
N GLU A 81 14.73 -7.05 -7.53
CA GLU A 81 13.89 -7.18 -8.73
C GLU A 81 14.21 -8.48 -9.50
N ASN A 82 13.18 -9.24 -9.92
CA ASN A 82 13.39 -10.44 -10.75
C ASN A 82 12.99 -10.18 -12.21
N CYS A 83 13.86 -9.51 -12.95
CA CYS A 83 13.62 -9.17 -14.36
C CYS A 83 14.01 -10.24 -15.40
N ALA A 84 14.28 -11.47 -14.95
CA ALA A 84 14.78 -12.54 -15.80
C ALA A 84 14.27 -13.93 -15.37
N ALA A 85 13.22 -14.02 -14.56
CA ALA A 85 12.89 -15.22 -13.80
C ALA A 85 12.61 -16.48 -14.64
N THR A 86 13.64 -17.20 -15.07
CA THR A 86 13.58 -18.63 -15.32
C THR A 86 13.90 -19.34 -14.01
N VAL A 87 13.02 -19.26 -13.02
CA VAL A 87 13.21 -19.97 -11.74
C VAL A 87 12.11 -21.01 -11.62
N THR A 88 12.39 -22.26 -11.97
CA THR A 88 11.50 -23.40 -11.69
C THR A 88 11.39 -23.60 -10.19
N ASP A 89 10.16 -23.63 -9.67
CA ASP A 89 9.92 -24.07 -8.29
C ASP A 89 10.27 -25.57 -8.13
N ALA A 90 10.36 -26.01 -6.88
CA ALA A 90 10.65 -27.41 -6.55
C ALA A 90 9.56 -28.41 -7.00
N ALA A 91 8.46 -27.94 -7.60
CA ALA A 91 7.30 -28.73 -8.00
C ALA A 91 7.19 -28.94 -9.52
N ASN A 92 8.19 -28.53 -10.32
CA ASN A 92 8.19 -28.68 -11.78
C ASN A 92 6.96 -28.07 -12.49
N PHE A 93 6.33 -27.05 -11.90
CA PHE A 93 5.41 -26.22 -12.66
C PHE A 93 6.21 -25.30 -13.60
N PRO A 94 5.74 -25.02 -14.83
CA PRO A 94 6.39 -24.06 -15.69
C PRO A 94 6.23 -22.66 -15.08
N THR A 95 7.22 -22.25 -14.31
CA THR A 95 7.54 -20.85 -13.99
C THR A 95 7.98 -20.18 -15.27
N SER A 96 6.98 -19.75 -16.02
CA SER A 96 7.21 -19.05 -17.26
C SER A 96 8.00 -17.77 -16.93
N GLY A 97 9.10 -17.55 -17.66
CA GLY A 97 9.90 -16.34 -17.53
C GLY A 97 9.11 -15.16 -18.05
N LEU A 98 8.75 -14.25 -17.17
CA LEU A 98 7.53 -13.47 -17.41
C LEU A 98 7.63 -12.01 -17.01
N CYS A 99 8.80 -11.48 -16.67
CA CYS A 99 9.11 -10.08 -16.91
C CYS A 99 10.50 -10.07 -17.49
N THR A 100 10.61 -9.76 -18.79
CA THR A 100 11.91 -9.72 -19.45
C THR A 100 12.23 -8.28 -19.85
N ARG A 101 13.41 -7.80 -19.42
CA ARG A 101 13.92 -6.46 -19.75
C ARG A 101 14.01 -6.23 -21.27
N THR A 102 14.23 -7.32 -22.01
CA THR A 102 14.48 -7.34 -23.46
C THR A 102 13.19 -7.26 -24.28
N ALA A 103 12.08 -7.82 -23.81
CA ALA A 103 10.80 -7.79 -24.54
C ALA A 103 9.81 -6.73 -24.02
N GLY A 104 10.05 -6.15 -22.83
CA GLY A 104 9.08 -5.22 -22.23
C GLY A 104 7.71 -5.88 -21.99
N SER A 105 7.70 -7.20 -21.86
CA SER A 105 6.48 -7.99 -21.75
C SER A 105 6.51 -8.70 -20.42
N CYS A 106 5.36 -8.64 -19.76
CA CYS A 106 5.04 -9.55 -18.70
C CYS A 106 3.72 -10.24 -18.98
N THR A 107 3.67 -11.54 -18.69
CA THR A 107 2.44 -12.33 -18.85
C THR A 107 1.98 -12.84 -17.48
N GLY A 108 0.71 -13.19 -17.35
CA GLY A 108 0.15 -13.73 -16.11
C GLY A 108 0.41 -12.86 -14.88
N THR A 109 0.96 -13.48 -13.83
CA THR A 109 1.15 -12.87 -12.51
C THR A 109 2.41 -12.02 -12.39
N ALA A 110 3.37 -12.09 -13.32
CA ALA A 110 4.69 -11.52 -13.09
C ALA A 110 4.77 -9.99 -13.18
N CYS A 111 3.74 -9.32 -13.73
CA CYS A 111 3.58 -7.86 -13.57
C CYS A 111 3.44 -7.44 -12.11
N GLU A 112 3.25 -8.38 -11.17
CA GLU A 112 2.94 -8.11 -9.78
C GLU A 112 3.66 -9.06 -8.83
N GLY A 113 4.12 -8.52 -7.70
CA GLY A 113 4.87 -9.24 -6.68
C GLY A 113 5.10 -8.38 -5.45
N GLY A 114 6.16 -8.68 -4.69
CA GLY A 114 6.71 -7.80 -3.68
C GLY A 114 7.35 -6.55 -4.30
N PHE A 115 7.37 -5.47 -3.53
CA PHE A 115 8.15 -4.28 -3.88
C PHE A 115 9.65 -4.59 -3.72
N PRO A 116 10.51 -4.29 -4.73
CA PRO A 116 11.93 -4.63 -4.71
C PRO A 116 12.73 -3.64 -3.84
N PHE A 117 12.47 -3.66 -2.54
CA PHE A 117 13.00 -2.71 -1.56
C PHE A 117 14.52 -2.76 -1.45
N ALA A 118 15.16 -3.93 -1.60
CA ALA A 118 16.61 -4.05 -1.52
C ALA A 118 17.27 -3.49 -2.78
N THR A 119 16.66 -3.66 -3.97
CA THR A 119 17.11 -2.99 -5.19
C THR A 119 17.03 -1.46 -5.08
N LEU A 120 15.98 -0.94 -4.42
CA LEU A 120 15.74 0.50 -4.30
C LEU A 120 16.35 1.12 -3.03
N GLY A 121 16.92 0.31 -2.13
CA GLY A 121 17.53 0.77 -0.88
C GLY A 121 16.53 1.31 0.15
N LEU A 122 15.32 0.75 0.20
CA LEU A 122 14.22 1.19 1.06
C LEU A 122 13.85 0.16 2.14
N LYS A 123 12.98 0.58 3.07
CA LYS A 123 12.41 -0.29 4.11
C LYS A 123 11.52 -1.36 3.46
N ALA A 124 11.65 -2.61 3.93
CA ALA A 124 10.95 -3.77 3.38
C ALA A 124 9.44 -3.81 3.67
N ALA A 125 9.02 -3.22 4.79
CA ALA A 125 7.68 -3.40 5.34
C ALA A 125 7.08 -2.09 5.86
N ASP A 126 5.75 -2.08 5.92
CA ASP A 126 4.96 -1.02 6.52
C ASP A 126 5.07 -1.00 8.06
N SER A 127 4.34 -0.10 8.70
CA SER A 127 4.34 0.08 10.15
C SER A 127 3.79 -1.12 10.93
N TRP A 128 3.07 -2.03 10.27
CA TRP A 128 2.49 -3.25 10.86
C TRP A 128 3.30 -4.51 10.52
N GLY A 129 4.42 -4.35 9.81
CA GLY A 129 5.31 -5.44 9.45
C GLY A 129 4.81 -6.29 8.29
N SER A 130 3.99 -5.72 7.40
CA SER A 130 3.66 -6.34 6.11
C SER A 130 4.51 -5.75 5.00
N ARG A 131 5.03 -6.60 4.09
CA ARG A 131 5.71 -6.14 2.88
C ARG A 131 4.72 -5.48 1.93
N PHE A 132 5.22 -4.53 1.16
CA PHE A 132 4.44 -3.87 0.13
C PHE A 132 4.30 -4.77 -1.09
N ARG A 133 3.09 -4.86 -1.61
CA ARG A 133 2.80 -5.44 -2.92
C ARG A 133 3.00 -4.38 -3.99
N TYR A 134 3.56 -4.77 -5.11
CA TYR A 134 3.93 -3.88 -6.21
C TYR A 134 3.50 -4.48 -7.52
N ARG A 135 2.80 -3.68 -8.33
CA ARG A 135 2.47 -4.01 -9.72
C ARG A 135 2.99 -2.92 -10.65
N VAL A 136 3.47 -3.35 -11.81
CA VAL A 136 3.99 -2.50 -12.87
C VAL A 136 3.41 -2.91 -14.22
N SER A 137 3.08 -1.93 -15.05
CA SER A 137 2.61 -2.14 -16.41
C SER A 137 3.76 -2.49 -17.34
N SER A 138 3.52 -3.43 -18.26
CA SER A 138 4.53 -4.03 -19.15
C SER A 138 5.32 -2.99 -19.95
N ASP A 139 4.64 -1.99 -20.50
CA ASP A 139 5.24 -0.94 -21.33
C ASP A 139 6.34 -0.15 -20.62
N PHE A 140 6.34 -0.15 -19.27
CA PHE A 140 7.29 0.57 -18.46
C PHE A 140 8.50 -0.27 -18.01
N LEU A 141 8.55 -1.56 -18.36
CA LEU A 141 9.66 -2.45 -18.02
C LEU A 141 10.71 -2.58 -19.12
N ALA A 142 10.36 -2.19 -20.35
CA ALA A 142 11.22 -2.32 -21.51
C ALA A 142 12.46 -1.44 -21.39
N THR A 143 13.65 -1.99 -21.60
CA THR A 143 14.88 -1.18 -21.77
C THR A 143 15.10 -0.80 -23.25
N SER A 144 14.38 -1.43 -24.19
CA SER A 144 14.56 -1.24 -25.63
C SER A 144 13.21 -1.07 -26.33
N THR A 145 12.68 0.15 -26.36
CA THR A 145 11.61 0.50 -27.29
C THR A 145 12.21 0.91 -28.64
N VAL A 146 11.70 0.35 -29.72
CA VAL A 146 11.96 0.84 -31.08
C VAL A 146 11.28 2.20 -31.22
N VAL A 147 12.05 3.30 -31.17
CA VAL A 147 11.51 4.65 -31.38
C VAL A 147 11.38 4.90 -32.87
N TYR A 148 10.17 5.17 -33.36
CA TYR A 148 9.92 5.47 -34.78
C TYR A 148 9.97 6.99 -35.01
N SER A 149 10.53 7.47 -36.12
CA SER A 149 10.63 8.90 -36.49
C SER A 149 9.28 9.57 -36.84
N GLY A 150 8.15 8.95 -36.49
CA GLY A 150 6.80 9.38 -36.83
C GLY A 150 5.83 9.11 -35.69
N ALA A 151 4.79 9.93 -35.55
CA ALA A 151 3.75 9.72 -34.57
C ALA A 151 3.11 8.32 -34.79
N CYS A 152 2.91 7.59 -33.69
CA CYS A 152 2.27 6.26 -33.67
C CYS A 152 2.98 5.15 -34.47
N GLY A 153 4.33 5.14 -34.53
CA GLY A 153 5.05 3.99 -35.10
C GLY A 153 5.27 4.02 -36.62
N SER A 154 5.07 5.17 -37.26
CA SER A 154 5.09 5.32 -38.73
C SER A 154 6.46 5.70 -39.33
N GLY A 155 7.47 6.00 -38.52
CA GLY A 155 8.79 6.47 -38.98
C GLY A 155 9.91 5.41 -38.98
N SER A 156 11.14 5.77 -39.37
CA SER A 156 12.29 4.88 -39.22
C SER A 156 12.68 4.71 -37.75
N VAL A 157 13.31 3.59 -37.39
CA VAL A 157 13.84 3.38 -36.04
C VAL A 157 14.99 4.35 -35.78
N VAL A 158 14.87 5.23 -34.78
CA VAL A 158 15.82 6.32 -34.50
C VAL A 158 16.59 6.17 -33.19
N SER A 159 16.07 5.38 -32.24
CA SER A 159 16.74 5.09 -30.96
C SER A 159 16.15 3.83 -30.33
N SER A 160 16.95 3.13 -29.52
CA SER A 160 16.56 1.93 -28.78
C SER A 160 17.01 2.05 -27.33
N SER A 161 16.33 2.86 -26.52
CA SER A 161 16.56 2.89 -25.06
C SER A 161 15.39 3.52 -24.30
N GLY A 162 14.72 2.74 -23.43
CA GLY A 162 13.85 3.23 -22.36
C GLY A 162 12.34 3.22 -22.62
N ILE A 163 11.58 3.89 -21.75
CA ILE A 163 10.12 4.10 -21.84
C ILE A 163 9.79 5.01 -23.03
N GLY A 164 8.83 4.65 -23.88
CA GLY A 164 8.38 5.49 -24.99
C GLY A 164 7.28 6.48 -24.60
N LEU A 165 7.13 7.60 -25.34
CA LEU A 165 6.01 8.55 -25.13
C LEU A 165 4.63 7.93 -25.35
N SER A 166 4.54 6.85 -26.14
CA SER A 166 3.31 6.10 -26.39
C SER A 166 3.06 4.99 -25.37
N ALA A 167 3.94 4.80 -24.39
CA ALA A 167 3.78 3.79 -23.35
C ALA A 167 2.49 4.06 -22.58
N ASN A 168 1.67 3.02 -22.39
CA ASN A 168 0.42 3.15 -21.67
C ASN A 168 0.32 2.11 -20.54
N GLY A 169 -0.22 2.52 -19.41
CA GLY A 169 -0.45 1.62 -18.29
C GLY A 169 -1.69 0.77 -18.49
N ASP A 170 -1.72 -0.41 -17.89
CA ASP A 170 -2.90 -1.29 -17.80
C ASP A 170 -3.59 -1.20 -16.42
N ILE A 171 -2.95 -0.56 -15.44
CA ILE A 171 -3.42 -0.52 -14.06
C ILE A 171 -4.52 0.54 -13.89
N THR A 172 -5.58 0.16 -13.17
CA THR A 172 -6.69 1.04 -12.78
C THR A 172 -6.91 0.96 -11.28
N VAL A 173 -6.88 2.11 -10.60
CA VAL A 173 -7.29 2.23 -9.20
C VAL A 173 -8.75 2.68 -9.18
N LYS A 174 -9.59 1.97 -8.43
CA LYS A 174 -11.00 2.28 -8.24
C LYS A 174 -11.30 2.60 -6.79
N THR A 175 -12.36 3.37 -6.56
CA THR A 175 -12.96 3.63 -5.26
C THR A 175 -14.44 3.25 -5.31
N ARG A 176 -15.12 3.32 -4.17
CA ARG A 176 -16.58 3.18 -4.08
C ARG A 176 -17.25 4.54 -4.00
N GLY A 177 -18.41 4.66 -4.65
CA GLY A 177 -19.29 5.81 -4.57
C GLY A 177 -20.69 5.46 -5.09
N ASP A 178 -21.50 6.48 -5.33
CA ASP A 178 -22.86 6.31 -5.82
C ASP A 178 -22.86 6.18 -7.36
N ASP A 179 -23.66 5.26 -7.91
CA ASP A 179 -23.87 5.18 -9.35
C ASP A 179 -25.04 6.09 -9.78
N PRO A 180 -24.77 7.17 -10.54
CA PRO A 180 -25.81 8.12 -10.95
C PRO A 180 -26.87 7.50 -11.87
N ALA A 181 -26.60 6.32 -12.45
CA ALA A 181 -27.52 5.65 -13.38
C ALA A 181 -28.52 4.70 -12.71
N THR A 182 -28.31 4.30 -11.45
CA THR A 182 -29.08 3.22 -10.81
C THR A 182 -29.96 3.68 -9.65
N GLY A 183 -30.16 5.00 -9.50
CA GLY A 183 -31.12 5.67 -8.61
C GLY A 183 -31.64 4.82 -7.44
N SER A 184 -30.93 4.82 -6.31
CA SER A 184 -31.23 4.12 -5.05
C SER A 184 -31.03 2.60 -5.00
N THR A 185 -30.49 1.96 -6.04
CA THR A 185 -30.21 0.49 -6.04
C THR A 185 -28.74 0.09 -6.04
N ARG A 186 -27.86 1.09 -6.29
CA ARG A 186 -26.37 1.26 -6.33
C ARG A 186 -25.65 2.16 -5.31
N GLU A 187 -26.25 2.62 -4.21
CA GLU A 187 -25.71 3.73 -3.40
C GLU A 187 -24.44 3.33 -2.64
N SER A 188 -23.39 4.15 -2.81
CA SER A 188 -22.10 4.09 -2.12
C SER A 188 -21.32 2.78 -2.30
N LYS A 189 -21.71 1.96 -3.27
CA LYS A 189 -21.11 0.66 -3.59
C LYS A 189 -20.63 0.55 -5.04
N ALA A 190 -20.97 1.50 -5.89
CA ALA A 190 -20.54 1.51 -7.29
C ALA A 190 -19.02 1.73 -7.40
N LEU A 191 -18.38 0.97 -8.29
CA LEU A 191 -16.95 1.13 -8.55
C LEU A 191 -16.71 2.30 -9.50
N ILE A 192 -16.00 3.31 -8.99
CA ILE A 192 -15.63 4.52 -9.73
C ILE A 192 -14.12 4.50 -9.98
N ASN A 193 -13.69 4.79 -11.19
CA ASN A 193 -12.26 4.90 -11.50
C ASN A 193 -11.69 6.14 -10.82
N LEU A 194 -10.73 5.94 -9.90
CA LEU A 194 -9.97 7.02 -9.27
C LEU A 194 -8.76 7.42 -10.12
N ALA A 195 -8.13 6.43 -10.76
CA ALA A 195 -7.06 6.63 -11.71
C ALA A 195 -6.97 5.46 -12.69
N THR A 196 -6.59 5.75 -13.94
CA THR A 196 -6.47 4.76 -15.02
C THR A 196 -5.11 4.88 -15.69
N ASN A 197 -4.72 3.89 -16.48
CA ASN A 197 -3.52 3.92 -17.31
C ASN A 197 -2.23 4.15 -16.49
N LEU A 198 -2.18 3.61 -15.28
CA LEU A 198 -1.09 3.85 -14.34
C LEU A 198 0.14 3.00 -14.68
N PRO A 199 1.36 3.57 -14.70
CA PRO A 199 2.61 2.84 -14.85
C PRO A 199 2.87 1.81 -13.75
N ALA A 200 2.56 2.15 -12.51
CA ALA A 200 2.81 1.29 -11.34
C ALA A 200 1.90 1.65 -10.16
N VAL A 201 1.67 0.67 -9.30
CA VAL A 201 0.91 0.79 -8.05
C VAL A 201 1.59 -0.01 -6.93
N ILE A 202 1.52 0.53 -5.72
CA ILE A 202 2.03 -0.06 -4.48
C ILE A 202 0.85 -0.20 -3.53
N VAL A 203 0.75 -1.35 -2.85
CA VAL A 203 -0.29 -1.66 -1.88
C VAL A 203 0.37 -2.07 -0.56
N SER A 204 -0.03 -1.44 0.54
CA SER A 204 0.15 -1.95 1.90
C SER A 204 -1.16 -2.58 2.35
N HIS A 205 -1.07 -3.74 3.01
CA HIS A 205 -2.22 -4.50 3.48
C HIS A 205 -2.74 -4.06 4.86
N GLY A 206 -2.37 -2.86 5.31
CA GLY A 206 -2.86 -2.27 6.53
C GLY A 206 -2.51 -3.04 7.81
N LYS A 207 -3.29 -2.80 8.86
CA LYS A 207 -3.13 -3.32 10.21
C LYS A 207 -3.58 -4.78 10.33
N ASN A 208 -4.65 -5.17 9.63
CA ASN A 208 -5.15 -6.53 9.61
C ASN A 208 -4.26 -7.46 8.76
N ARG A 209 -3.47 -6.87 7.83
CA ARG A 209 -2.53 -7.53 6.93
C ARG A 209 -3.18 -8.54 6.00
N HIS A 210 -4.48 -8.43 5.73
CA HIS A 210 -5.20 -9.43 4.97
C HIS A 210 -4.67 -9.56 3.53
N GLY A 211 -4.27 -10.77 3.14
CA GLY A 211 -3.66 -11.03 1.83
C GLY A 211 -2.23 -10.53 1.64
N GLY A 212 -1.61 -10.02 2.71
CA GLY A 212 -0.22 -9.57 2.73
C GLY A 212 0.81 -10.66 2.99
N ILE A 213 2.06 -10.25 2.93
CA ILE A 213 3.23 -11.07 3.26
C ILE A 213 3.93 -10.42 4.47
N GLY A 214 4.40 -11.24 5.41
CA GLY A 214 5.17 -10.76 6.57
C GLY A 214 6.51 -10.12 6.18
N ALA A 215 7.03 -9.24 7.04
CA ALA A 215 8.32 -8.57 6.83
C ALA A 215 9.48 -9.55 6.59
N ASP A 216 9.41 -10.74 7.19
CA ASP A 216 10.33 -11.85 7.03
C ASP A 216 10.25 -12.54 5.66
N GLY A 217 9.24 -12.24 4.84
CA GLY A 217 9.07 -12.81 3.50
C GLY A 217 8.58 -14.26 3.49
N ILE A 218 8.24 -14.85 4.64
CA ILE A 218 7.95 -16.28 4.76
C ILE A 218 6.48 -16.54 5.15
N LEU A 219 5.81 -15.58 5.80
CA LEU A 219 4.44 -15.74 6.28
C LEU A 219 3.42 -15.11 5.32
N ALA A 220 2.60 -15.95 4.67
CA ALA A 220 1.36 -15.49 4.04
C ALA A 220 0.33 -15.16 5.14
N MET A 221 -0.17 -13.94 5.14
CA MET A 221 -1.15 -13.47 6.12
C MET A 221 -2.55 -14.00 5.79
N PRO A 222 -3.49 -14.00 6.76
CA PRO A 222 -4.83 -14.53 6.54
C PRO A 222 -5.49 -13.88 5.33
N ALA A 223 -6.15 -14.68 4.49
CA ALA A 223 -6.93 -14.15 3.38
C ALA A 223 -8.07 -13.24 3.90
N PRO A 224 -8.43 -12.19 3.17
CA PRO A 224 -9.61 -11.39 3.49
C PRO A 224 -10.87 -12.27 3.54
N PRO A 225 -11.84 -11.97 4.42
CA PRO A 225 -13.14 -12.65 4.42
C PRO A 225 -13.83 -12.56 3.06
N PRO A 226 -14.63 -13.55 2.63
CA PRO A 226 -15.25 -13.55 1.30
C PRO A 226 -16.14 -12.33 0.99
N GLN A 227 -16.72 -11.73 2.04
CA GLN A 227 -17.55 -10.52 1.96
C GLN A 227 -16.72 -9.25 1.77
N ASN A 228 -15.44 -9.28 2.15
CA ASN A 228 -14.50 -8.16 2.00
C ASN A 228 -13.84 -8.21 0.63
N ARG A 229 -14.63 -7.88 -0.40
CA ARG A 229 -14.21 -7.95 -1.80
C ARG A 229 -13.11 -6.95 -2.11
N ASP A 230 -13.12 -5.80 -1.46
CA ASP A 230 -12.15 -4.75 -1.74
C ASP A 230 -10.73 -5.15 -1.36
N GLU A 231 -10.53 -5.66 -0.14
CA GLU A 231 -9.24 -6.22 0.29
C GLU A 231 -8.89 -7.48 -0.53
N ALA A 232 -9.88 -8.31 -0.89
CA ALA A 232 -9.65 -9.47 -1.76
C ALA A 232 -9.10 -9.08 -3.13
N VAL A 233 -9.57 -7.99 -3.74
CA VAL A 233 -9.04 -7.46 -5.00
C VAL A 233 -7.59 -6.99 -4.85
N ASN A 234 -7.26 -6.36 -3.72
CA ASN A 234 -5.90 -5.90 -3.45
C ASN A 234 -4.94 -7.06 -3.12
N ALA A 235 -5.42 -8.11 -2.47
CA ALA A 235 -4.68 -9.30 -2.08
C ALA A 235 -4.23 -10.19 -3.25
N VAL A 236 -4.95 -10.14 -4.38
CA VAL A 236 -4.67 -10.98 -5.55
C VAL A 236 -4.01 -10.20 -6.67
N THR A 237 -3.34 -10.94 -7.55
CA THR A 237 -2.72 -10.37 -8.76
C THR A 237 -3.78 -9.86 -9.72
N GLY A 238 -3.67 -8.61 -10.17
CA GLY A 238 -4.64 -8.04 -11.09
C GLY A 238 -4.39 -6.56 -11.39
N ALA A 239 -4.90 -6.12 -12.55
CA ALA A 239 -4.76 -4.73 -13.00
C ALA A 239 -5.67 -3.75 -12.26
N ILE A 240 -6.71 -4.24 -11.57
CA ILE A 240 -7.62 -3.41 -10.78
C ILE A 240 -7.16 -3.43 -9.33
N LYS A 241 -7.02 -2.26 -8.72
CA LYS A 241 -6.79 -2.09 -7.27
C LYS A 241 -7.86 -1.19 -6.68
N ILE A 242 -8.20 -1.41 -5.41
CA ILE A 242 -9.20 -0.63 -4.69
C ILE A 242 -8.50 0.32 -3.71
N ALA A 243 -8.92 1.58 -3.69
CA ALA A 243 -8.51 2.57 -2.72
C ALA A 243 -9.73 3.31 -2.22
N ARG A 244 -9.99 3.29 -0.91
CA ARG A 244 -11.08 4.05 -0.28
C ARG A 244 -10.72 4.50 1.13
N THR A 245 -11.36 5.58 1.57
CA THR A 245 -11.15 6.18 2.91
C THR A 245 -12.31 5.88 3.86
N VAL A 246 -13.20 4.95 3.52
CA VAL A 246 -14.41 4.69 4.30
C VAL A 246 -14.03 3.97 5.59
N PRO A 247 -14.43 4.47 6.77
CA PRO A 247 -14.28 3.73 8.01
C PRO A 247 -15.12 2.45 7.91
N ALA A 248 -14.41 1.34 7.78
CA ALA A 248 -14.83 0.01 8.12
C ALA A 248 -16.00 -0.01 9.11
N ALA A 249 -17.18 -0.50 8.71
CA ALA A 249 -18.05 -1.02 9.74
C ALA A 249 -17.32 -2.27 10.27
N THR A 250 -16.85 -2.25 11.51
CA THR A 250 -16.45 -3.46 12.24
C THR A 250 -17.66 -4.37 12.54
N ALA A 251 -18.75 -4.22 11.77
CA ALA A 251 -20.04 -4.80 12.02
C ALA A 251 -20.09 -6.23 11.47
N SER A 252 -20.57 -7.14 12.32
CA SER A 252 -20.98 -8.46 11.89
C SER A 252 -21.98 -8.36 10.73
N GLY A 253 -21.67 -8.98 9.59
CA GLY A 253 -22.54 -9.00 8.41
C GLY A 253 -22.31 -7.84 7.43
N CYS A 254 -21.10 -7.29 7.37
CA CYS A 254 -20.68 -6.44 6.24
C CYS A 254 -20.70 -7.22 4.92
N ASP A 255 -20.86 -6.50 3.81
CA ASP A 255 -20.71 -7.03 2.46
C ASP A 255 -20.43 -5.88 1.49
N ASP A 256 -19.39 -6.01 0.69
CA ASP A 256 -18.98 -4.98 -0.27
C ASP A 256 -19.79 -5.02 -1.58
N ASP A 257 -20.48 -6.11 -1.90
CA ASP A 257 -21.30 -6.28 -3.10
C ASP A 257 -22.80 -6.11 -2.81
N ASP A 258 -23.24 -6.45 -1.59
CA ASP A 258 -24.62 -6.28 -1.12
C ASP A 258 -24.86 -4.87 -0.56
N GLU A 259 -25.55 -4.11 -1.37
CA GLU A 259 -26.18 -2.81 -1.17
C GLU A 259 -26.96 -2.67 0.15
N ALA A 260 -27.61 -3.74 0.63
CA ALA A 260 -28.35 -3.75 1.90
C ALA A 260 -27.45 -3.88 3.14
N ARG A 261 -26.14 -4.05 2.95
CA ARG A 261 -25.16 -4.28 4.02
C ARG A 261 -24.10 -3.17 4.04
N PRO A 262 -23.58 -2.82 5.23
CA PRO A 262 -22.49 -1.86 5.33
C PRO A 262 -21.22 -2.40 4.65
N ALA A 263 -20.36 -1.50 4.17
CA ALA A 263 -19.07 -1.88 3.59
C ALA A 263 -18.18 -2.56 4.64
N CYS A 264 -17.40 -3.53 4.19
CA CYS A 264 -16.48 -4.26 5.05
C CYS A 264 -15.30 -3.39 5.49
N GLU A 265 -14.58 -3.90 6.49
CA GLU A 265 -13.35 -3.28 6.93
C GLU A 265 -12.35 -3.13 5.79
N PHE A 266 -11.63 -2.01 5.77
CA PHE A 266 -10.66 -1.73 4.73
C PHE A 266 -9.61 -0.80 5.31
N ASP A 267 -8.43 -1.34 5.49
CA ASP A 267 -7.25 -0.62 6.00
C ASP A 267 -6.07 -0.68 5.02
N ASP A 268 -6.26 -1.30 3.85
CA ASP A 268 -5.31 -1.26 2.75
C ASP A 268 -5.02 0.19 2.33
N ILE A 269 -3.74 0.48 2.12
CA ILE A 269 -3.27 1.77 1.63
C ILE A 269 -2.70 1.55 0.24
N VAL A 270 -3.23 2.29 -0.75
CA VAL A 270 -2.81 2.20 -2.14
C VAL A 270 -2.20 3.52 -2.59
N ALA A 271 -0.98 3.46 -3.12
CA ALA A 271 -0.27 4.57 -3.73
C ALA A 271 0.08 4.20 -5.17
N TRP A 272 0.05 5.16 -6.09
CA TRP A 272 0.31 4.91 -7.50
C TRP A 272 1.21 5.97 -8.11
N LEU A 273 1.97 5.56 -9.12
CA LEU A 273 2.76 6.46 -9.92
C LEU A 273 1.89 7.00 -11.05
N SER A 274 1.71 8.33 -11.12
CA SER A 274 1.00 8.96 -12.24
C SER A 274 1.86 8.95 -13.51
N PRO A 275 1.30 8.59 -14.69
CA PRO A 275 2.03 8.64 -15.95
C PRO A 275 2.50 10.06 -16.27
N HIS A 276 1.69 11.08 -15.96
CA HIS A 276 2.03 12.47 -16.22
C HIS A 276 3.23 12.94 -15.38
N VAL A 277 3.31 12.50 -14.12
CA VAL A 277 4.43 12.83 -13.24
C VAL A 277 5.69 12.13 -13.74
N LEU A 278 5.61 10.83 -14.04
CA LEU A 278 6.74 10.05 -14.56
C LEU A 278 7.29 10.67 -15.86
N PHE A 279 6.43 10.93 -16.84
CA PHE A 279 6.84 11.50 -18.12
C PHE A 279 7.41 12.91 -17.99
N ASN A 280 6.82 13.77 -17.15
CA ASN A 280 7.36 15.11 -16.91
C ASN A 280 8.80 15.05 -16.35
N ARG A 281 9.04 14.18 -15.36
CA ARG A 281 10.36 13.99 -14.75
C ARG A 281 11.36 13.41 -15.74
N MET A 282 10.96 12.42 -16.53
CA MET A 282 11.84 11.83 -17.55
C MET A 282 12.16 12.78 -18.70
N LEU A 283 11.20 13.61 -19.15
CA LEU A 283 11.43 14.68 -20.14
C LEU A 283 12.42 15.72 -19.60
N ALA A 284 12.23 16.19 -18.36
CA ALA A 284 13.12 17.16 -17.73
C ALA A 284 14.57 16.64 -17.60
N ALA A 285 14.75 15.33 -17.48
CA ALA A 285 16.05 14.67 -17.42
C ALA A 285 16.63 14.29 -18.81
N GLY A 286 15.95 14.62 -19.91
CA GLY A 286 16.39 14.26 -21.26
C GLY A 286 16.37 12.74 -21.54
N ARG A 287 15.53 11.99 -20.80
CA ARG A 287 15.39 10.53 -20.94
C ARG A 287 14.26 10.11 -21.85
N LEU A 288 13.40 11.04 -22.26
CA LEU A 288 12.40 10.84 -23.30
C LEU A 288 12.78 11.69 -24.53
N PRO A 289 12.60 11.15 -25.76
CA PRO A 289 12.91 11.87 -27.00
C PRO A 289 12.03 13.10 -27.22
#